data_AF-A0A919A4Q4-F1
#
_entry.id   AF-A0A919A4Q4-F1
#
_cell.length_a   1.000
_cell.length_b   1.000
_cell.length_c   1.000
_cell.angle_alpha   90.00
_cell.angle_beta   90.00
_cell.angle_gamma   90.00
#
_symmetry.space_group_name_H-M   'P 1'
#
loop_
_entity.id
_entity.type
_entity.pdbx_description
1 polymer ?
#
loop_
_entity_poly.entity_id
_entity_poly.type
_entity_poly.pdbx_seq_one_letter_code
_entity_poly.pdbx_strand_id
1 'polypeptide(L)'
;MIVAYTQLRLAAPLTVDRHKPWEKTTRPGEKLTPTRVRRGFRHIRPHLASPARAPKPSRPDPGRPPGARHRHPTTRCKVGSTFKRPATLTERDRRGQGTS
;
A
#
# COMPACT_ATOMS: atom_id res chain seq x y z
N MET A 1 -4.84 19.41 -5.96
CA MET A 1 -3.63 18.58 -6.22
C MET A 1 -2.54 19.33 -7.02
N ILE A 2 -2.40 20.66 -6.90
CA ILE A 2 -1.41 21.44 -7.68
C ILE A 2 -0.24 21.91 -6.81
N VAL A 3 -0.51 22.37 -5.58
CA VAL A 3 0.51 22.91 -4.65
C VAL A 3 1.61 21.89 -4.31
N ALA A 4 1.25 20.62 -4.10
CA ALA A 4 2.23 19.58 -3.80
C ALA A 4 3.21 19.34 -4.98
N TYR A 5 2.74 19.49 -6.21
CA TYR A 5 3.55 19.31 -7.41
C TYR A 5 4.48 20.51 -7.66
N THR A 6 4.02 21.73 -7.36
CA THR A 6 4.86 22.94 -7.45
C THR A 6 5.95 22.96 -6.37
N GLN A 7 5.62 22.60 -5.13
CA GLN A 7 6.63 22.47 -4.06
C GLN A 7 7.72 21.46 -4.43
N LEU A 8 7.33 20.33 -5.03
CA LEU A 8 8.28 19.34 -5.50
C LEU A 8 9.17 19.88 -6.63
N ARG A 9 8.61 20.65 -7.58
CA ARG A 9 9.40 21.31 -8.64
C ARG A 9 10.40 22.31 -8.09
N LEU A 10 10.01 23.10 -7.09
CA LEU A 10 10.88 24.11 -6.45
C LEU A 10 11.98 23.47 -5.58
N ALA A 11 11.72 22.31 -4.99
CA ALA A 11 12.70 21.58 -4.18
C ALA A 11 13.73 20.78 -5.00
N ALA A 12 13.50 20.58 -6.30
CA ALA A 12 14.38 19.81 -7.18
C ALA A 12 15.88 20.20 -7.14
N PRO A 13 16.28 21.49 -7.18
CA PRO A 13 17.68 21.87 -7.08
C PRO A 13 18.31 21.64 -5.69
N LEU A 14 17.49 21.45 -4.65
CA LEU A 14 17.96 21.20 -3.28
C LEU A 14 18.18 19.71 -3.00
N THR A 15 17.65 18.83 -3.85
CA THR A 15 17.84 17.38 -3.70
C THR A 15 19.11 16.93 -4.41
N VAL A 16 20.13 16.55 -3.63
CA VAL A 16 21.30 15.81 -4.15
C VAL A 16 20.78 14.52 -4.81
N ASP A 17 21.14 14.29 -6.08
CA ASP A 17 20.67 13.11 -6.85
C ASP A 17 21.23 11.81 -6.26
N ARG A 18 20.50 11.25 -5.30
CA ARG A 18 20.74 9.92 -4.73
C ARG A 18 20.19 8.87 -5.68
N HIS A 19 20.93 8.66 -6.76
CA HIS A 19 20.72 7.59 -7.73
C HIS A 19 21.06 6.23 -7.12
N LYS A 20 20.45 5.17 -7.64
CA LYS A 20 20.91 3.80 -7.37
C LYS A 20 22.20 3.54 -8.16
N PRO A 21 23.08 2.64 -7.71
CA PRO A 21 24.39 2.44 -8.35
C PRO A 21 24.33 2.00 -9.82
N TRP A 22 23.22 1.40 -10.27
CA TRP A 22 22.98 1.04 -11.68
C TRP A 22 22.16 2.08 -12.45
N GLU A 23 21.73 3.15 -11.79
CA GLU A 23 20.96 4.23 -12.40
C GLU A 23 21.93 5.27 -12.96
N LYS A 24 21.68 5.73 -14.19
CA LYS A 24 22.51 6.78 -14.79
C LYS A 24 22.49 8.05 -13.93
N THR A 25 23.68 8.54 -13.59
CA THR A 25 23.88 9.83 -12.93
C THR A 25 23.32 10.95 -13.81
N THR A 26 22.49 11.81 -13.24
CA THR A 26 21.99 12.99 -13.95
C THR A 26 23.14 13.96 -14.18
N ARG A 27 23.27 14.48 -15.41
CA ARG A 27 24.32 15.45 -15.73
C ARG A 27 24.11 16.75 -14.94
N PRO A 28 25.18 17.45 -14.51
CA PRO A 28 25.03 18.77 -13.91
C PRO A 28 24.22 19.69 -14.84
N GLY A 29 23.12 20.27 -14.32
CA GLY A 29 22.21 21.14 -15.09
C GLY A 29 20.99 20.44 -15.71
N GLU A 30 20.92 19.11 -15.68
CA GLU A 30 19.76 18.36 -16.17
C GLU A 30 18.65 18.25 -15.09
N LYS A 31 17.39 18.44 -15.51
CA LYS A 31 16.24 18.47 -14.58
C LYS A 31 15.95 17.07 -14.04
N LEU A 32 16.00 16.90 -12.72
CA LEU A 32 15.56 15.66 -12.07
C LEU A 32 14.07 15.40 -12.35
N THR A 33 13.73 14.14 -12.62
CA THR A 33 12.33 13.73 -12.78
C THR A 33 11.58 13.85 -11.44
N PRO A 34 10.27 14.17 -11.43
CA PRO A 34 9.50 14.29 -10.19
C PRO A 34 9.60 13.05 -9.28
N THR A 35 9.78 11.86 -9.85
CA THR A 35 9.98 10.61 -9.11
C THR A 35 11.33 10.57 -8.39
N ARG A 36 12.41 11.02 -9.04
CA ARG A 36 13.73 11.15 -8.39
C ARG A 36 13.73 12.23 -7.31
N VAL A 37 13.10 13.37 -7.58
CA VAL A 37 12.94 14.42 -6.56
C VAL A 37 12.16 13.88 -5.35
N ARG A 38 11.09 13.11 -5.54
CA ARG A 38 10.36 12.46 -4.42
C ARG A 38 11.24 11.53 -3.58
N ARG A 39 12.17 10.80 -4.21
CA ARG A 39 13.13 9.92 -3.52
C ARG A 39 14.12 10.73 -2.67
N GLY A 40 14.71 11.78 -3.24
CA GLY A 40 15.62 12.68 -2.52
C GLY A 40 14.92 13.49 -1.43
N PHE A 41 13.69 13.96 -1.70
CA PHE A 41 12.89 14.76 -0.78
C PHE A 41 12.62 14.03 0.54
N ARG A 42 12.41 12.71 0.50
CA ARG A 42 12.23 11.90 1.74
C ARG A 42 13.46 11.93 2.66
N HIS A 43 14.66 12.07 2.10
CA HIS A 43 15.89 12.14 2.89
C HIS A 43 16.15 13.53 3.48
N ILE A 44 15.73 14.61 2.81
CA ILE A 44 15.93 15.97 3.35
C ILE A 44 14.86 16.37 4.38
N ARG A 45 13.64 15.80 4.29
CA ARG A 45 12.51 16.14 5.18
C ARG A 45 12.83 16.07 6.68
N PRO A 46 13.57 15.06 7.19
CA PRO A 46 13.94 15.01 8.60
C PRO A 46 14.90 16.13 9.03
N HIS A 47 15.66 16.71 8.11
CA HIS A 47 16.63 17.78 8.36
C HIS A 47 16.03 19.19 8.22
N LEU A 48 14.80 19.29 7.70
CA LEU A 48 14.08 20.55 7.56
C LEU A 48 13.17 20.78 8.76
N ALA A 49 13.12 22.01 9.25
CA ALA A 49 12.14 22.39 10.27
C ALA A 49 10.72 22.22 9.71
N SER A 50 9.84 21.60 10.49
CA SER A 50 8.42 21.50 10.13
C SER A 50 7.74 22.84 10.42
N PRO A 51 7.13 23.51 9.43
CA PRO A 51 6.36 24.73 9.69
C PRO A 51 5.05 24.45 10.45
N ALA A 52 4.62 23.19 10.51
CA ALA A 52 3.44 22.81 11.26
C ALA A 52 3.75 22.79 12.78
N ARG A 53 2.79 23.29 13.57
CA ARG A 53 2.82 23.16 15.02
C ARG A 53 2.94 21.68 15.42
N ALA A 54 3.67 21.41 16.50
CA ALA A 54 3.76 20.06 17.06
C ALA A 54 2.35 19.46 17.24
N PRO A 55 2.15 18.17 16.91
CA PRO A 55 0.87 17.52 17.13
C PRO A 55 0.51 17.61 18.61
N LYS A 56 -0.79 17.74 18.91
CA LYS A 56 -1.26 17.69 20.30
C LYS A 56 -0.82 16.34 20.88
N PRO A 57 -0.16 16.31 22.05
CA PRO A 57 0.19 15.04 22.67
C PRO A 57 -1.09 14.25 22.93
N SER A 58 -1.20 13.10 22.29
CA SER A 58 -2.26 12.12 22.53
C SER A 58 -1.62 10.94 23.25
N ARG A 59 -2.25 10.46 24.33
CA ARG A 59 -1.89 9.17 24.90
C ARG A 59 -2.62 8.11 24.09
N PRO A 60 -1.93 7.04 23.62
CA PRO A 60 -2.64 5.86 23.15
C PRO A 60 -3.69 5.48 24.19
N ASP A 61 -4.88 5.12 23.76
CA ASP A 61 -5.88 4.60 24.68
C ASP A 61 -5.24 3.46 25.50
N PRO A 62 -5.59 3.35 26.79
CA PRO A 62 -5.16 2.23 27.60
C PRO A 62 -5.41 0.96 26.80
N GLY A 63 -4.31 0.27 26.45
CA GLY A 63 -4.39 -0.95 25.67
C GLY A 63 -5.23 -2.00 26.39
N ARG A 64 -5.40 -3.15 25.75
CA ARG A 64 -6.11 -4.26 26.38
C ARG A 64 -5.45 -4.61 27.73
N PRO A 65 -6.21 -4.67 28.84
CA PRO A 65 -5.65 -5.04 30.12
C PRO A 65 -5.02 -6.44 30.07
N PRO A 66 -3.80 -6.62 30.60
CA PRO A 66 -3.15 -7.92 30.66
C PRO A 66 -3.98 -8.89 31.48
N GLY A 67 -4.12 -10.13 31.01
CA GLY A 67 -4.88 -11.19 31.71
C GLY A 67 -6.36 -11.31 31.35
N ALA A 68 -6.93 -10.37 30.59
CA ALA A 68 -8.31 -10.50 30.11
C ALA A 68 -8.42 -11.60 29.04
N ARG A 69 -8.79 -12.83 29.42
CA ARG A 69 -9.05 -13.94 28.49
C ARG A 69 -10.35 -13.70 27.71
N HIS A 70 -10.38 -14.06 26.42
CA HIS A 70 -11.63 -14.08 25.65
C HIS A 70 -12.59 -15.09 26.30
N ARG A 71 -13.75 -14.63 26.78
CA ARG A 71 -14.77 -15.49 27.42
C ARG A 71 -15.56 -16.31 26.41
N HIS A 72 -15.54 -15.91 25.14
CA HIS A 72 -16.28 -16.56 24.08
C HIS A 72 -15.31 -17.22 23.11
N PRO A 73 -15.39 -18.54 22.92
CA PRO A 73 -14.72 -19.22 21.82
C PRO A 73 -15.17 -18.60 20.50
N THR A 74 -14.22 -18.33 19.60
CA THR A 74 -14.55 -17.90 18.23
C THR A 74 -15.33 -19.02 17.54
N THR A 75 -16.51 -18.72 17.02
CA THR A 75 -17.31 -19.65 16.22
C THR A 75 -16.48 -20.13 15.03
N ARG A 76 -16.11 -21.41 15.01
CA ARG A 76 -15.37 -22.00 13.89
C ARG A 76 -16.36 -22.40 12.80
N CYS A 77 -16.18 -21.88 11.59
CA CYS A 77 -16.91 -22.37 10.42
C CYS A 77 -16.47 -23.81 10.13
N LYS A 78 -17.43 -24.72 9.95
CA LYS A 78 -17.18 -26.09 9.51
C LYS A 78 -16.65 -26.06 8.08
N VAL A 79 -15.34 -26.22 7.89
CA VAL A 79 -14.75 -26.36 6.54
C VAL A 79 -15.09 -27.75 6.03
N GLY A 80 -15.97 -27.80 5.04
CA GLY A 80 -16.43 -29.02 4.41
C GLY A 80 -17.79 -28.82 3.77
N SER A 81 -17.86 -28.02 2.71
CA SER A 81 -18.98 -28.15 1.78
C SER A 81 -18.66 -29.32 0.84
N THR A 82 -19.16 -30.50 1.15
CA THR A 82 -19.24 -31.58 0.14
C THR A 82 -20.40 -31.27 -0.79
N PHE A 83 -20.18 -30.43 -1.79
CA PHE A 83 -21.00 -30.48 -2.99
C PHE A 83 -20.75 -31.84 -3.65
N LYS A 84 -21.77 -32.70 -3.68
CA LYS A 84 -21.76 -33.92 -4.48
C LYS A 84 -21.54 -33.51 -5.94
N ARG A 85 -20.36 -33.82 -6.49
CA ARG A 85 -20.13 -33.74 -7.94
C ARG A 85 -20.90 -34.88 -8.59
N PRO A 86 -21.74 -34.63 -9.61
CA PRO A 86 -22.30 -35.73 -10.39
C PRO A 86 -21.14 -36.47 -11.07
N ALA A 87 -21.16 -37.80 -10.95
CA ALA A 87 -20.21 -38.65 -11.61
C ALA A 87 -20.53 -38.64 -13.10
N THR A 88 -19.49 -38.38 -13.90
CA THR A 88 -19.39 -38.58 -15.35
C THR A 88 -19.97 -37.50 -16.28
N LEU A 89 -19.18 -37.21 -17.32
CA LEU A 89 -19.39 -36.22 -18.38
C LEU A 89 -20.65 -36.50 -19.23
N THR A 90 -21.12 -37.75 -19.23
CA THR A 90 -22.13 -38.27 -20.16
C THR A 90 -23.57 -37.81 -19.86
N GLU A 91 -23.84 -37.24 -18.67
CA GLU A 91 -25.18 -36.76 -18.33
C GLU A 91 -25.46 -35.32 -18.80
N ARG A 92 -24.42 -34.51 -19.09
CA ARG A 92 -24.60 -33.15 -19.64
C ARG A 92 -25.16 -33.15 -21.06
N ASP A 93 -24.79 -34.16 -21.85
CA ASP A 93 -25.07 -34.19 -23.28
C ASP A 93 -26.55 -34.52 -23.58
N ARG A 94 -27.19 -35.31 -22.70
CA ARG A 94 -28.62 -35.64 -22.82
C ARG A 94 -29.58 -34.47 -22.52
N ARG A 95 -29.11 -33.40 -21.87
CA ARG A 95 -29.94 -32.20 -21.62
C ARG A 95 -29.89 -31.16 -22.75
N GLY A 96 -29.06 -31.36 -23.78
CA GLY A 96 -28.88 -30.42 -24.88
C GLY A 96 -29.65 -30.75 -26.16
N GLN A 97 -30.29 -31.93 -26.26
CA GLN A 97 -30.94 -32.39 -27.49
C GLN A 97 -32.43 -32.59 -27.24
N GLY A 98 -33.20 -31.52 -27.43
CA GLY A 98 -34.64 -31.54 -27.31
C GLY A 98 -35.25 -30.17 -27.52
N THR A 99 -35.27 -29.73 -28.79
CA THR A 99 -36.31 -28.91 -29.44
C THR A 99 -35.79 -28.49 -30.82
N SER A 100 -36.29 -29.14 -31.87
CA SER A 100 -36.48 -28.55 -33.19
C SER A 100 -37.85 -28.96 -33.69
#